data_AF-A0A662J842-F1
#
_entry.id   AF-A0A662J842-F1
#
_cell.length_a   1.000
_cell.length_b   1.000
_cell.length_c   1.000
_cell.angle_alpha   90.00
_cell.angle_beta   90.00
_cell.angle_gamma   90.00
#
_symmetry.space_group_name_H-M   'P 1'
#
loop_
_entity.id
_entity.type
_entity.pdbx_description
1 polymer ?
#
loop_
_entity_poly.entity_id
_entity_poly.type
_entity_poly.pdbx_seq_one_letter_code
_entity_poly.pdbx_strand_id
1 'polypeptide(L)'
;MRGFRDRDYVETVEGLFFTVVSNVHPEGRVIAYLKYAPSPEGKWGAEGSRYARMMPYYDIPSLLNTIEFLERHYPHYVYNCPVMGIKMSAVPLSHVKHHYRPEERLANLKLEGARDSLEALTLELADYIASQAGIPVSSLGVTGSVLIGIHRPEFSDVDLVVYGRSNALKVRRA
;
A
#
# COMPACT_ATOMS: atom_id res chain seq x y z
N MET A 1 -18.15 -7.62 2.00
CA MET A 1 -16.74 -7.19 2.21
C MET A 1 -16.51 -5.92 1.38
N ARG A 2 -15.74 -4.93 1.86
CA ARG A 2 -15.53 -3.70 1.09
C ARG A 2 -14.65 -3.96 -0.14
N GLY A 3 -14.83 -3.16 -1.19
CA GLY A 3 -13.94 -3.18 -2.36
C GLY A 3 -12.54 -2.63 -2.06
N PHE A 4 -11.72 -2.56 -3.10
CA PHE A 4 -10.40 -1.95 -3.08
C PHE A 4 -10.53 -0.42 -2.96
N ARG A 5 -9.66 0.18 -2.14
CA ARG A 5 -9.62 1.61 -1.87
C ARG A 5 -8.21 2.14 -2.11
N ASP A 6 -8.12 3.45 -2.34
CA ASP A 6 -6.83 4.14 -2.39
C ASP A 6 -5.99 3.79 -1.16
N ARG A 7 -4.69 3.53 -1.36
CA ARG A 7 -3.71 3.12 -0.34
C ARG A 7 -3.88 1.73 0.25
N ASP A 8 -4.80 0.92 -0.25
CA ASP A 8 -4.71 -0.53 -0.09
C ASP A 8 -3.50 -1.08 -0.85
N TYR A 9 -3.12 -2.31 -0.50
CA TYR A 9 -2.12 -3.06 -1.24
C TYR A 9 -2.67 -4.39 -1.75
N VAL A 10 -2.13 -4.82 -2.88
CA VAL A 10 -2.43 -6.10 -3.50
C VAL A 10 -1.13 -6.86 -3.66
N GLU A 11 -1.06 -8.08 -3.10
CA GLU A 11 -0.03 -9.05 -3.45
C GLU A 11 -0.55 -9.93 -4.58
N THR A 12 0.30 -10.12 -5.58
CA THR A 12 0.03 -10.99 -6.72
C THR A 12 0.55 -12.42 -6.48
N VAL A 13 0.14 -13.37 -7.31
CA VAL A 13 0.61 -14.75 -7.23
C VAL A 13 2.12 -14.89 -7.41
N GLU A 14 2.77 -13.95 -8.11
CA GLU A 14 4.23 -13.87 -8.29
C GLU A 14 4.94 -13.15 -7.14
N GLY A 15 4.20 -12.70 -6.11
CA GLY A 15 4.77 -12.00 -4.95
C GLY A 15 5.11 -10.53 -5.21
N LEU A 16 4.60 -9.93 -6.30
CA LEU A 16 4.69 -8.48 -6.50
C LEU A 16 3.67 -7.75 -5.63
N PHE A 17 4.07 -6.62 -5.05
CA PHE A 17 3.17 -5.75 -4.29
C PHE A 17 2.82 -4.49 -5.07
N PHE A 18 1.52 -4.29 -5.25
CA PHE A 18 0.95 -3.13 -5.90
C PHE A 18 0.23 -2.23 -4.88
N THR A 19 0.39 -0.92 -5.02
CA THR A 19 -0.37 0.08 -4.24
C THR A 19 -1.57 0.54 -5.05
N VAL A 20 -2.76 0.39 -4.50
CA VAL A 20 -4.03 0.79 -5.13
C VAL A 20 -4.13 2.32 -5.18
N VAL A 21 -4.49 2.86 -6.35
CA VAL A 21 -4.54 4.32 -6.60
C VAL A 21 -5.92 4.82 -7.08
N SER A 22 -6.98 4.13 -6.67
CA SER A 22 -8.35 4.53 -6.96
C SER A 22 -9.32 3.88 -5.97
N ASN A 23 -10.51 4.48 -5.84
CA ASN A 23 -11.67 3.84 -5.20
C ASN A 23 -12.67 3.28 -6.24
N VAL A 24 -12.36 3.44 -7.52
CA VAL A 24 -13.16 3.01 -8.67
C VAL A 24 -12.26 2.24 -9.62
N HIS A 25 -12.67 1.04 -10.01
CA HIS A 25 -11.87 0.15 -10.83
C HIS A 25 -12.70 -0.41 -11.99
N PRO A 26 -12.05 -0.71 -13.14
CA PRO A 26 -12.72 -1.43 -14.22
C PRO A 26 -13.09 -2.84 -13.77
N GLU A 27 -14.05 -3.44 -14.46
CA GLU A 27 -14.52 -4.78 -14.14
C GLU A 27 -13.36 -5.79 -14.18
N GLY A 28 -13.29 -6.63 -13.14
CA GLY A 28 -12.31 -7.71 -13.05
C GLY A 28 -10.86 -7.29 -12.78
N ARG A 29 -10.57 -6.00 -12.54
CA ARG A 29 -9.21 -5.52 -12.26
C ARG A 29 -9.16 -4.48 -11.14
N VAL A 30 -7.98 -4.24 -10.61
CA VAL A 30 -7.69 -3.21 -9.60
C VAL A 30 -6.61 -2.28 -10.13
N ILE A 31 -6.91 -0.99 -10.26
CA ILE A 31 -5.92 0.01 -10.68
C ILE A 31 -4.93 0.23 -9.54
N ALA A 32 -3.67 -0.12 -9.78
CA ALA A 32 -2.62 -0.10 -8.78
C ALA A 32 -1.26 -0.02 -9.46
N TYR A 33 -0.28 0.69 -8.87
CA TYR A 33 1.10 0.74 -9.39
C TYR A 33 2.01 -0.25 -8.67
N LEU A 34 2.97 -0.80 -9.40
CA LEU A 34 3.97 -1.71 -8.84
C LEU A 34 4.89 -0.93 -7.90
N LYS A 35 4.87 -1.26 -6.61
CA LYS A 35 5.71 -0.59 -5.61
C LYS A 35 6.87 -1.44 -5.16
N TYR A 36 6.67 -2.74 -4.98
CA TYR A 36 7.74 -3.67 -4.59
C TYR A 36 7.72 -4.95 -5.42
N ALA A 37 8.91 -5.43 -5.75
CA ALA A 37 9.11 -6.72 -6.41
C ALA A 37 10.15 -7.55 -5.63
N PRO A 38 10.04 -8.89 -5.61
CA PRO A 38 11.06 -9.75 -5.02
C PRO A 38 12.45 -9.47 -5.62
N SER A 39 13.46 -9.35 -4.77
CA SER A 39 14.83 -9.07 -5.16
C SER A 39 15.80 -9.55 -4.08
N PRO A 40 16.77 -10.43 -4.38
CA PRO A 40 17.79 -10.86 -3.41
C PRO A 40 18.56 -9.69 -2.79
N GLU A 41 18.82 -8.65 -3.57
CA GLU A 41 19.50 -7.43 -3.13
C GLU A 41 18.54 -6.37 -2.55
N GLY A 42 17.26 -6.72 -2.40
CA GLY A 42 16.20 -5.82 -1.94
C GLY A 42 16.43 -5.32 -0.52
N LYS A 43 16.16 -4.05 -0.25
CA LYS A 43 16.35 -3.48 1.09
C LYS A 43 15.21 -3.82 2.06
N TRP A 44 14.01 -4.05 1.55
CA TRP A 44 12.82 -4.33 2.35
C TRP A 44 12.66 -5.83 2.60
N GLY A 45 12.05 -6.18 3.72
CA GLY A 45 11.81 -7.55 4.14
C GLY A 45 12.90 -8.12 5.05
N ALA A 46 12.79 -9.42 5.32
CA ALA A 46 13.67 -10.16 6.21
C ALA A 46 14.54 -11.16 5.43
N GLU A 47 15.41 -11.87 6.14
CA GLU A 47 16.18 -12.96 5.54
C GLU A 47 15.24 -14.02 4.93
N GLY A 48 15.51 -14.41 3.68
CA GLY A 48 14.65 -15.33 2.92
C GLY A 48 13.49 -14.68 2.16
N SER A 49 13.14 -13.42 2.43
CA SER A 49 12.12 -12.68 1.66
C SER A 49 12.45 -11.20 1.56
N ARG A 50 13.16 -10.84 0.48
CA ARG A 50 13.68 -9.48 0.23
C ARG A 50 13.03 -8.85 -0.99
N TYR A 51 12.82 -7.54 -0.91
CA TYR A 51 12.10 -6.76 -1.91
C TYR A 51 12.83 -5.47 -2.30
N ALA A 52 12.82 -5.16 -3.58
CA ALA A 52 13.27 -3.88 -4.11
C ALA A 52 12.07 -2.96 -4.32
N ARG A 53 12.26 -1.66 -4.04
CA ARG A 53 11.28 -0.63 -4.38
C ARG A 53 11.40 -0.32 -5.87
N MET A 54 10.32 -0.52 -6.60
CA MET A 54 10.26 -0.32 -8.07
C MET A 54 10.04 1.14 -8.45
N MET A 55 9.52 1.94 -7.51
CA MET A 55 9.33 3.38 -7.62
C MET A 55 10.31 4.11 -6.68
N PRO A 56 11.59 4.29 -7.06
CA PRO A 56 12.57 4.97 -6.21
C PRO A 56 12.17 6.43 -5.97
N TYR A 57 11.64 7.09 -7.00
CA TYR A 57 11.08 8.43 -6.96
C TYR A 57 9.59 8.35 -7.32
N TYR A 58 8.76 9.16 -6.65
CA TYR A 58 7.32 9.22 -6.92
C TYR A 58 7.03 10.20 -8.07
N ASP A 59 7.64 9.93 -9.23
CA ASP A 59 7.55 10.77 -10.42
C ASP A 59 7.07 9.97 -11.65
N ILE A 60 6.75 10.70 -12.73
CA ILE A 60 6.27 10.10 -13.97
C ILE A 60 7.33 9.20 -14.63
N PRO A 61 8.63 9.57 -14.72
CA PRO A 61 9.64 8.67 -15.29
C PRO A 61 9.73 7.33 -14.56
N SER A 62 9.74 7.32 -13.23
CA SER A 62 9.75 6.08 -12.45
C SER A 62 8.50 5.26 -12.72
N LEU A 63 7.32 5.91 -12.79
CA LEU A 63 6.08 5.21 -13.11
C LEU A 63 6.15 4.54 -14.49
N LEU A 64 6.63 5.26 -15.51
CA LEU A 64 6.78 4.71 -16.86
C LEU A 64 7.76 3.54 -16.88
N ASN A 65 8.86 3.61 -16.14
CA ASN A 65 9.80 2.49 -16.00
C ASN A 65 9.12 1.25 -15.39
N THR A 66 8.24 1.44 -14.39
CA THR A 66 7.48 0.31 -13.85
C THR A 66 6.50 -0.28 -14.85
N ILE A 67 5.86 0.55 -15.67
CA ILE A 67 4.96 0.07 -16.73
C ILE A 67 5.76 -0.71 -17.77
N GLU A 68 6.90 -0.20 -18.24
CA GLU A 68 7.75 -0.90 -19.20
C GLU A 68 8.26 -2.24 -18.67
N PHE A 69 8.67 -2.28 -17.39
CA PHE A 69 9.04 -3.52 -16.72
C PHE A 69 7.87 -4.52 -16.72
N LEU A 70 6.66 -4.08 -16.37
CA LEU A 70 5.48 -4.93 -16.40
C LEU A 70 5.15 -5.40 -17.82
N GLU A 71 5.26 -4.55 -18.84
CA GLU A 71 5.01 -4.96 -20.23
C GLU A 71 5.95 -6.10 -20.69
N ARG A 72 7.21 -6.05 -20.27
CA ARG A 72 8.22 -7.05 -20.65
C ARG A 72 8.07 -8.36 -19.90
N HIS A 73 7.73 -8.32 -18.61
CA HIS A 73 7.79 -9.48 -17.73
C HIS A 73 6.42 -10.00 -17.27
N TYR A 74 5.44 -9.12 -17.15
CA TYR A 74 4.09 -9.41 -16.62
C TYR A 74 3.00 -8.64 -17.39
N PRO A 75 2.87 -8.84 -18.71
CA PRO A 75 2.04 -7.99 -19.56
C PRO A 75 0.55 -7.98 -19.16
N HIS A 76 0.07 -9.02 -18.46
CA HIS A 76 -1.30 -9.09 -17.94
C HIS A 76 -1.62 -8.03 -16.87
N TYR A 77 -0.60 -7.42 -16.25
CA TYR A 77 -0.74 -6.30 -15.31
C TYR A 77 -0.78 -4.93 -15.98
N VAL A 78 -0.61 -4.85 -17.29
CA VAL A 78 -0.71 -3.60 -18.04
C VAL A 78 -2.08 -3.51 -18.71
N TYR A 79 -2.74 -2.37 -18.52
CA TYR A 79 -4.12 -2.15 -18.94
C TYR A 79 -4.25 -0.82 -19.68
N ASN A 80 -4.78 -0.90 -20.89
CA ASN A 80 -5.19 0.29 -21.65
C ASN A 80 -6.59 0.69 -21.18
N CYS A 81 -6.67 1.71 -20.32
CA CYS A 81 -7.94 2.15 -19.77
C CYS A 81 -8.71 2.95 -20.83
N PRO A 82 -9.84 2.43 -21.36
CA PRO A 82 -10.58 3.11 -22.42
C PRO A 82 -11.22 4.42 -21.93
N VAL A 83 -11.61 4.46 -20.65
CA VAL A 83 -12.26 5.64 -20.04
C VAL A 83 -11.29 6.80 -19.90
N MET A 84 -10.03 6.53 -19.52
CA MET A 84 -9.02 7.57 -19.32
C MET A 84 -8.16 7.81 -20.56
N GLY A 85 -8.22 6.92 -21.56
CA GLY A 85 -7.38 6.99 -22.76
C GLY A 85 -5.88 6.81 -22.47
N ILE A 86 -5.52 6.22 -21.34
CA ILE A 86 -4.13 6.04 -20.92
C ILE A 86 -3.82 4.58 -20.59
N LYS A 87 -2.56 4.21 -20.81
CA LYS A 87 -1.98 2.96 -20.35
C LYS A 87 -1.58 3.10 -18.88
N MET A 88 -1.98 2.13 -18.07
CA MET A 88 -1.67 2.08 -16.64
C MET A 88 -1.49 0.64 -16.20
N SER A 89 -0.98 0.44 -14.99
CA SER A 89 -0.98 -0.89 -14.37
C SER A 89 -2.32 -1.16 -13.67
N ALA A 90 -2.88 -2.34 -13.90
CA ALA A 90 -4.07 -2.83 -13.22
C ALA A 90 -4.04 -4.36 -13.06
N VAL A 91 -4.17 -4.81 -11.81
CA VAL A 91 -4.06 -6.22 -11.42
C VAL A 91 -5.38 -6.94 -11.66
N PRO A 92 -5.44 -7.99 -12.52
CA PRO A 92 -6.62 -8.85 -12.63
C PRO A 92 -6.98 -9.49 -11.29
N LEU A 93 -8.27 -9.55 -10.95
CA LEU A 93 -8.73 -10.18 -9.70
C LEU A 93 -8.31 -11.64 -9.57
N SER A 94 -8.21 -12.36 -10.70
CA SER A 94 -7.73 -13.76 -10.73
C SER A 94 -6.26 -13.93 -10.33
N HIS A 95 -5.48 -12.85 -10.30
CA HIS A 95 -4.07 -12.86 -9.94
C HIS A 95 -3.81 -12.24 -8.56
N VAL A 96 -4.86 -11.78 -7.87
CA VAL A 96 -4.76 -11.26 -6.50
C VAL A 96 -4.62 -12.45 -5.55
N LYS A 97 -3.44 -12.58 -4.95
CA LYS A 97 -3.17 -13.54 -3.88
C LYS A 97 -3.66 -13.02 -2.53
N HIS A 98 -3.41 -11.74 -2.24
CA HIS A 98 -3.85 -11.12 -0.99
C HIS A 98 -4.24 -9.65 -1.17
N HIS A 99 -5.26 -9.23 -0.44
CA HIS A 99 -5.72 -7.84 -0.35
C HIS A 99 -5.42 -7.29 1.04
N TYR A 100 -4.42 -6.43 1.13
CA TYR A 100 -4.02 -5.77 2.37
C TYR A 100 -4.80 -4.48 2.58
N ARG A 101 -5.36 -4.33 3.79
CA ARG A 101 -6.22 -3.21 4.17
C ARG A 101 -5.63 -2.43 5.33
N PRO A 102 -5.40 -1.11 5.19
CA PRO A 102 -4.74 -0.31 6.22
C PRO A 102 -5.40 -0.36 7.60
N GLU A 103 -6.74 -0.29 7.64
CA GLU A 103 -7.51 -0.31 8.88
C GLU A 103 -7.44 -1.66 9.60
N GLU A 104 -7.40 -2.76 8.84
CA GLU A 104 -7.29 -4.10 9.40
C GLU A 104 -5.89 -4.32 9.96
N ARG A 105 -4.83 -3.87 9.27
CA ARG A 105 -3.47 -3.98 9.80
C ARG A 105 -3.30 -3.21 11.11
N LEU A 106 -3.79 -1.97 11.17
CA LEU A 106 -3.65 -1.16 12.39
C LEU A 106 -4.41 -1.79 13.57
N ALA A 107 -5.61 -2.30 13.31
CA ALA A 107 -6.38 -3.04 14.32
C ALA A 107 -5.63 -4.30 14.78
N ASN A 108 -5.08 -5.09 13.86
CA ASN A 108 -4.33 -6.30 14.18
C ASN A 108 -3.06 -5.99 14.98
N LEU A 109 -2.30 -4.94 14.62
CA LEU A 109 -1.14 -4.49 15.40
C LEU A 109 -1.51 -4.17 16.86
N LYS A 110 -2.66 -3.53 17.08
CA LYS A 110 -3.14 -3.19 18.42
C LYS A 110 -3.52 -4.42 19.25
N LEU A 111 -3.97 -5.50 18.59
CA LEU A 111 -4.33 -6.77 19.23
C LEU A 111 -3.11 -7.68 19.47
N GLU A 112 -2.24 -7.79 18.47
CA GLU A 112 -1.05 -8.65 18.48
C GLU A 112 0.09 -8.07 19.35
N GLY A 113 0.14 -6.73 19.46
CA GLY A 113 1.26 -6.01 20.04
C GLY A 113 2.36 -5.75 19.01
N ALA A 114 3.05 -4.62 19.18
CA ALA A 114 4.20 -4.26 18.35
C ALA A 114 5.37 -5.22 18.57
N ARG A 115 5.99 -5.69 17.48
CA ARG A 115 7.14 -6.60 17.51
C ARG A 115 8.48 -5.89 17.36
N ASP A 116 8.45 -4.63 16.92
CA ASP A 116 9.62 -3.77 16.77
C ASP A 116 9.28 -2.31 17.04
N SER A 117 10.31 -1.46 17.04
CA SER A 117 10.18 -0.03 17.33
C SER A 117 9.33 0.74 16.33
N LEU A 118 9.24 0.30 15.07
CA LEU A 118 8.46 0.97 14.04
C LEU A 118 6.98 0.63 14.15
N GLU A 119 6.64 -0.62 14.44
CA GLU A 119 5.27 -1.02 14.78
C GLU A 119 4.81 -0.30 16.06
N ALA A 120 5.68 -0.16 17.07
CA ALA A 120 5.36 0.58 18.30
C ALA A 120 5.11 2.05 18.02
N LEU A 121 5.99 2.70 17.25
CA LEU A 121 5.82 4.08 16.82
C LEU A 121 4.55 4.28 15.98
N THR A 122 4.19 3.30 15.15
CA THR A 122 2.95 3.33 14.37
C THR A 122 1.72 3.40 15.28
N LEU A 123 1.67 2.56 16.32
CA LEU A 123 0.56 2.55 17.27
C LEU A 123 0.51 3.85 18.08
N GLU A 124 1.66 4.31 18.58
CA GLU A 124 1.75 5.56 19.34
C GLU A 124 1.29 6.76 18.49
N LEU A 125 1.77 6.87 17.26
CA LEU A 125 1.40 7.97 16.36
C LEU A 125 -0.09 7.93 16.00
N ALA A 126 -0.66 6.74 15.77
CA ALA A 126 -2.08 6.59 15.47
C ALA A 126 -2.96 7.02 16.66
N ASP A 127 -2.64 6.57 17.87
CA ASP A 127 -3.37 6.95 19.09
C ASP A 127 -3.21 8.46 19.38
N TYR A 128 -2.00 9.02 19.17
CA TYR A 128 -1.74 10.45 19.31
C TYR A 128 -2.58 11.29 18.35
N ILE A 129 -2.56 10.98 17.04
CA ILE A 129 -3.34 11.71 16.02
C ILE A 129 -4.84 11.61 16.32
N ALA A 130 -5.33 10.42 16.67
CA ALA A 130 -6.74 10.21 16.99
C ALA A 130 -7.19 11.05 18.19
N SER A 131 -6.36 11.10 19.24
CA SER A 131 -6.58 11.90 20.44
C SER A 131 -6.61 13.40 20.13
N GLN A 132 -5.57 13.93 19.46
CA GLN A 132 -5.49 15.36 19.13
C GLN A 132 -6.63 15.83 18.21
N ALA A 133 -7.01 15.00 17.24
CA ALA A 133 -8.07 15.35 16.29
C ALA A 133 -9.49 15.08 16.80
N GLY A 134 -9.66 14.37 17.92
CA GLY A 134 -10.98 13.95 18.41
C GLY A 134 -11.71 13.06 17.40
N ILE A 135 -11.00 12.08 16.84
CA ILE A 135 -11.53 11.06 15.92
C ILE A 135 -11.32 9.66 16.50
N PRO A 136 -12.16 8.68 16.17
CA PRO A 136 -11.92 7.32 16.62
C PRO A 136 -10.71 6.73 15.89
N VAL A 137 -9.85 6.01 16.60
CA VAL A 137 -8.69 5.30 16.03
C VAL A 137 -9.10 4.34 14.91
N SER A 138 -10.32 3.79 14.97
CA SER A 138 -10.89 2.94 13.90
C SER A 138 -11.14 3.68 12.57
N SER A 139 -11.02 5.00 12.54
CA SER A 139 -10.98 5.80 11.31
C SER A 139 -9.57 5.99 10.75
N LEU A 140 -8.55 5.36 11.35
CA LEU A 140 -7.18 5.34 10.86
C LEU A 140 -6.82 3.97 10.30
N GLY A 141 -5.77 3.94 9.49
CA GLY A 141 -5.11 2.72 9.06
C GLY A 141 -3.63 2.96 8.81
N VAL A 142 -2.84 1.89 8.78
CA VAL A 142 -1.42 1.95 8.42
C VAL A 142 -1.22 1.36 7.02
N THR A 143 -0.57 2.10 6.12
CA THR A 143 -0.24 1.65 4.76
C THR A 143 1.27 1.39 4.64
N GLY A 144 1.81 1.37 3.43
CA GLY A 144 3.25 1.32 3.24
C GLY A 144 3.85 -0.06 3.50
N SER A 145 5.12 -0.08 3.92
CA SER A 145 5.84 -1.32 4.23
C SER A 145 5.35 -1.99 5.50
N VAL A 146 4.79 -1.24 6.46
CA VAL A 146 4.21 -1.79 7.71
C VAL A 146 2.91 -2.56 7.43
N LEU A 147 2.11 -2.09 6.45
CA LEU A 147 0.91 -2.79 5.99
C LEU A 147 1.20 -4.22 5.53
N ILE A 148 2.22 -4.36 4.70
CA ILE A 148 2.58 -5.63 4.05
C ILE A 148 3.69 -6.39 4.82
N GLY A 149 4.12 -5.89 5.97
CA GLY A 149 5.07 -6.56 6.86
C GLY A 149 6.49 -6.72 6.31
N ILE A 150 6.92 -5.81 5.41
CA ILE A 150 8.29 -5.82 4.84
C ILE A 150 9.15 -4.66 5.34
N HIS A 151 8.68 -3.93 6.35
CA HIS A 151 9.38 -2.76 6.89
C HIS A 151 10.70 -3.16 7.57
N ARG A 152 11.55 -2.14 7.69
CA ARG A 152 12.84 -2.20 8.35
C ARG A 152 12.90 -1.05 9.34
N PRO A 153 12.90 -1.33 10.67
CA PRO A 153 12.86 -0.27 11.68
C PRO A 153 13.99 0.76 11.57
N GLU A 154 15.09 0.40 10.91
CA GLU A 154 16.26 1.25 10.75
C GLU A 154 16.05 2.40 9.74
N PHE A 155 15.11 2.29 8.81
CA PHE A 155 14.94 3.29 7.74
C PHE A 155 13.54 3.41 7.14
N SER A 156 12.59 2.54 7.48
CA SER A 156 11.23 2.64 6.96
C SER A 156 10.44 3.70 7.71
N ASP A 157 9.63 4.46 6.99
CA ASP A 157 8.73 5.47 7.55
C ASP A 157 7.41 4.84 8.04
N VAL A 158 6.67 5.60 8.84
CA VAL A 158 5.28 5.29 9.22
C VAL A 158 4.33 6.03 8.27
N ASP A 159 3.56 5.27 7.49
CA ASP A 159 2.54 5.82 6.58
C ASP A 159 1.13 5.55 7.15
N LEU A 160 0.40 6.60 7.54
CA LEU A 160 -0.98 6.50 8.03
C LEU A 160 -2.00 7.02 7.01
N VAL A 161 -3.19 6.42 7.03
CA VAL A 161 -4.36 6.81 6.24
C VAL A 161 -5.47 7.24 7.19
N VAL A 162 -6.12 8.37 6.89
CA VAL A 162 -7.30 8.86 7.63
C VAL A 162 -8.55 8.65 6.77
N TYR A 163 -9.49 7.84 7.25
CA TYR A 163 -10.74 7.56 6.57
C TYR A 163 -11.81 8.59 6.92
N GLY A 164 -12.50 9.08 5.88
CA GLY A 164 -13.61 10.01 5.99
C GLY A 164 -13.16 11.47 5.90
N ARG A 165 -13.81 12.24 5.02
CA ARG A 165 -13.48 13.65 4.78
C ARG A 165 -13.52 14.49 6.06
N SER A 166 -14.54 14.28 6.90
CA SER A 166 -14.67 15.02 8.17
C SER A 166 -13.49 14.74 9.11
N ASN A 167 -13.09 13.47 9.24
CA ASN A 167 -11.95 13.07 10.06
C ASN A 167 -10.64 13.64 9.53
N ALA A 168 -10.40 13.56 8.21
CA ALA A 168 -9.21 14.14 7.59
C ALA A 168 -9.12 15.66 7.82
N LEU A 169 -10.25 16.37 7.78
CA LEU A 169 -10.28 17.81 8.07
C LEU A 169 -10.01 18.12 9.55
N LYS A 170 -10.44 17.26 10.48
CA LYS A 170 -10.10 17.38 11.91
C LYS A 170 -8.60 17.17 12.14
N VAL A 171 -8.03 16.11 11.58
CA VAL A 171 -6.59 15.81 11.68
C VAL A 171 -5.74 16.94 11.12
N ARG A 172 -6.13 17.54 9.99
CA ARG A 172 -5.40 18.68 9.40
C ARG A 172 -5.44 19.95 10.26
N ARG A 173 -6.42 20.09 11.15
CA ARG A 173 -6.62 21.31 11.97
C ARG A 173 -6.00 21.19 13.37
N ALA A 174 -5.88 19.97 13.87
CA ALA A 174 -5.20 19.66 15.12
C ALA A 174 -3.69 19.86 14.95
#